data_AF-A0A550GLW2-F1
#
_entry.id   AF-A0A550GLW2-F1
#
_cell.length_a   1.000
_cell.length_b   1.000
_cell.length_c   1.000
_cell.angle_alpha   90.00
_cell.angle_beta   90.00
_cell.angle_gamma   90.00
#
_symmetry.space_group_name_H-M   'P 1'
#
loop_
_entity.id
_entity.type
_entity.pdbx_description
1 polymer ?
#
loop_
_entity_poly.entity_id
_entity_poly.type
_entity_poly.pdbx_seq_one_letter_code
_entity_poly.pdbx_strand_id
1 'polypeptide(L)'
;MAECSVETKKNGSSSLTVTLLVVVVALAIVAAVFAPVSEEFLPGIEDIIDTMLNIATNVIYLIGGGVVLFGAVLVTVRFVQCKLKDPYKPSCVTRYLSGYLSLSLEFFIGAEIIKTVVTRKPEEFELLLLVIFSRGLFSLILYLERRWHGSAETE
;
A
#
# COMPACT_ATOMS: atom_id res chain seq x y z
N MET A 1 41.66 -38.54 51.17
CA MET A 1 40.90 -37.40 50.60
C MET A 1 40.78 -37.62 49.10
N ALA A 2 39.71 -38.29 48.68
CA ALA A 2 39.25 -38.53 47.31
C ALA A 2 37.90 -39.26 47.52
N GLU A 3 36.80 -39.07 46.80
CA GLU A 3 36.55 -38.58 45.44
C GLU A 3 35.17 -37.89 45.46
N CYS A 4 35.00 -36.79 44.73
CA CYS A 4 33.68 -36.19 44.50
C CYS A 4 33.16 -36.71 43.16
N SER A 5 32.32 -37.75 43.21
CA SER A 5 31.67 -38.32 42.03
C SER A 5 30.54 -37.39 41.57
N VAL A 6 30.78 -36.68 40.47
CA VAL A 6 29.74 -35.94 39.74
C VAL A 6 28.84 -36.97 39.07
N GLU A 7 27.68 -37.24 39.67
CA GLU A 7 26.62 -38.03 39.04
C GLU A 7 26.11 -37.33 37.77
N THR A 8 26.48 -37.85 36.61
CA THR A 8 25.81 -37.56 35.34
C THR A 8 24.41 -38.17 35.36
N LYS A 9 23.42 -37.35 35.75
CA LYS A 9 22.00 -37.68 35.67
C LYS A 9 21.60 -37.87 34.20
N LYS A 10 21.43 -39.13 33.79
CA LYS A 10 20.94 -39.56 32.48
C LYS A 10 19.50 -39.06 32.29
N ASN A 11 19.36 -37.90 31.65
CA ASN A 11 18.06 -37.30 31.33
C ASN A 11 17.45 -38.09 30.15
N GLY A 12 16.46 -38.95 30.44
CA GLY A 12 15.72 -39.65 29.39
C GLY A 12 15.02 -38.62 28.52
N SER A 13 15.39 -38.54 27.24
CA SER A 13 14.71 -37.64 26.30
C SER A 13 13.22 -38.00 26.27
N SER A 14 12.36 -37.04 26.57
CA SER A 14 10.91 -37.23 26.48
C SER A 14 10.54 -37.62 25.05
N SER A 15 9.65 -38.59 24.87
CA SER A 15 9.21 -39.06 23.54
C SER A 15 8.75 -37.90 22.64
N LEU A 16 8.19 -36.84 23.25
CA LEU A 16 7.78 -35.61 22.57
C LEU A 16 8.95 -34.83 21.97
N THR A 17 10.09 -34.73 22.66
CA THR A 17 11.25 -33.99 22.13
C THR A 17 11.89 -34.72 20.97
N VAL A 18 11.91 -36.06 21.01
CA VAL A 18 12.42 -36.88 19.90
C VAL A 18 11.49 -36.79 18.69
N THR A 19 10.19 -36.89 18.91
CA THR A 19 9.18 -36.77 17.84
C THR A 19 9.24 -35.41 17.16
N LEU A 20 9.36 -34.33 17.94
CA LEU A 20 9.47 -32.97 17.41
C LEU A 20 10.74 -32.79 16.57
N LEU A 21 11.89 -33.30 17.04
CA LEU A 21 13.15 -33.26 16.29
C LEU A 21 13.04 -34.00 14.96
N VAL A 22 12.43 -35.20 14.96
CA VAL A 22 12.21 -35.98 13.73
C VAL A 22 11.32 -35.24 12.75
N VAL A 23 10.25 -34.58 13.22
CA VAL A 23 9.36 -33.79 12.37
C VAL A 23 10.08 -32.58 11.78
N VAL A 24 10.86 -31.85 12.56
CA VAL A 24 11.64 -30.69 12.07
C VAL A 24 12.66 -31.13 11.02
N VAL A 25 13.36 -32.25 11.25
CA VAL A 25 14.33 -32.80 10.28
C VAL A 25 13.61 -33.26 9.02
N ALA A 26 12.47 -33.93 9.13
CA ALA A 26 11.68 -34.36 7.97
C ALA A 26 11.20 -33.15 7.15
N LEU A 27 10.68 -32.10 7.80
CA LEU A 27 10.28 -30.85 7.14
C LEU A 27 11.47 -30.17 6.46
N ALA A 28 12.64 -30.14 7.09
CA ALA A 28 13.84 -29.56 6.50
C ALA A 28 14.30 -30.33 5.25
N ILE A 29 14.22 -31.65 5.25
CA ILE A 29 14.54 -32.49 4.07
C ILE A 29 13.53 -32.24 2.96
N VAL A 30 12.23 -32.19 3.27
CA VAL A 30 11.19 -31.87 2.29
C VAL A 30 11.44 -30.49 1.68
N ALA A 31 11.71 -29.47 2.51
CA ALA A 31 12.04 -28.13 2.03
C ALA A 31 13.29 -28.11 1.14
N ALA A 32 14.34 -28.84 1.50
CA ALA A 32 15.58 -28.90 0.72
C ALA A 32 15.40 -29.60 -0.65
N VAL A 33 14.49 -30.59 -0.74
CA VAL A 33 14.17 -31.28 -2.01
C VAL A 33 13.25 -30.43 -2.89
N PHE A 34 12.31 -29.69 -2.29
CA PHE A 34 11.41 -28.79 -3.04
C PHE A 34 12.08 -27.48 -3.46
N ALA A 35 13.08 -27.00 -2.71
CA ALA A 35 13.83 -25.77 -3.02
C ALA A 35 14.35 -25.70 -4.47
N PRO A 36 15.09 -26.70 -5.00
CA PRO A 36 15.60 -26.62 -6.37
C PRO A 36 14.50 -26.65 -7.44
N VAL A 37 13.35 -27.30 -7.17
CA VAL A 37 12.20 -27.32 -8.09
C VAL A 37 11.50 -25.97 -8.10
N SER A 38 11.43 -25.29 -6.97
CA SER A 38 10.89 -23.93 -6.91
C SER A 38 11.79 -22.91 -7.61
N GLU A 39 13.12 -23.02 -7.52
CA GLU A 39 14.07 -22.10 -8.17
C GLU A 39 13.95 -22.08 -9.71
N GLU A 40 13.42 -23.14 -10.33
CA GLU A 40 13.27 -23.25 -11.79
C GLU A 40 11.90 -22.73 -12.30
N PHE A 41 10.85 -22.82 -11.49
CA PHE A 41 9.49 -22.36 -11.83
C PHE A 41 9.16 -20.95 -11.31
N LEU A 42 9.73 -20.54 -10.17
CA LEU A 42 9.49 -19.24 -9.56
C LEU A 42 9.98 -18.03 -10.39
N PRO A 43 11.17 -18.02 -11.04
CA PRO A 43 11.66 -16.81 -11.69
C PRO A 43 10.77 -16.36 -12.84
N GLY A 44 10.21 -17.30 -13.62
CA GLY A 44 9.27 -16.96 -14.70
C GLY A 44 7.96 -16.36 -14.20
N ILE A 45 7.49 -16.78 -13.03
CA ILE A 45 6.25 -16.25 -12.43
C ILE A 45 6.52 -14.91 -11.74
N GLU A 46 7.65 -14.76 -11.05
CA GLU A 46 8.04 -13.49 -10.41
C GLU A 46 8.20 -12.37 -11.44
N ASP A 47 8.90 -12.61 -12.55
CA ASP A 47 9.06 -11.60 -13.61
C ASP A 47 7.72 -11.18 -14.25
N ILE A 48 6.81 -12.14 -14.46
CA ILE A 48 5.47 -11.87 -14.99
C ILE A 48 4.66 -11.04 -13.99
N ILE A 49 4.69 -11.40 -12.71
CA ILE A 49 3.98 -10.68 -11.64
C ILE A 49 4.54 -9.26 -11.50
N ASP A 50 5.85 -9.09 -11.43
CA ASP A 50 6.47 -7.77 -11.28
C ASP A 50 6.17 -6.87 -12.50
N THR A 51 6.16 -7.43 -13.70
CA THR A 51 5.75 -6.71 -14.93
C THR A 51 4.29 -6.30 -14.88
N MET A 52 3.39 -7.21 -14.50
CA MET A 52 1.96 -6.95 -14.38
C MET A 52 1.66 -5.88 -13.33
N LEU A 53 2.30 -5.96 -12.16
CA LEU A 53 2.13 -4.99 -11.08
C LEU A 53 2.64 -3.60 -11.50
N ASN A 54 3.80 -3.52 -12.17
CA ASN A 54 4.31 -2.25 -12.68
C ASN A 54 3.38 -1.61 -13.73
N ILE A 55 2.83 -2.41 -14.64
CA ILE A 55 1.85 -1.92 -15.62
C ILE A 55 0.60 -1.42 -14.89
N ALA A 56 0.08 -2.19 -13.94
CA ALA A 56 -1.09 -1.79 -13.15
C ALA A 56 -0.85 -0.48 -12.40
N THR A 57 0.29 -0.34 -11.71
CA THR A 57 0.68 0.90 -11.01
C THR A 57 0.70 2.09 -11.96
N ASN A 58 1.34 1.97 -13.12
CA ASN A 58 1.41 3.07 -14.10
C ASN A 58 0.05 3.45 -14.67
N VAL A 59 -0.82 2.46 -14.95
CA VAL A 59 -2.18 2.70 -15.43
C VAL A 59 -3.00 3.44 -14.36
N ILE A 60 -2.90 3.04 -13.10
CA ILE A 60 -3.65 3.71 -12.02
C ILE A 60 -3.13 5.14 -11.81
N TYR A 61 -1.82 5.38 -11.92
CA TYR A 61 -1.26 6.73 -11.91
C TYR A 61 -1.80 7.60 -13.06
N LEU A 62 -1.87 7.04 -14.27
CA LEU A 62 -2.46 7.72 -15.43
C LEU A 62 -3.94 8.05 -15.21
N ILE A 63 -4.72 7.11 -14.66
CA ILE A 63 -6.13 7.33 -14.34
C ILE A 63 -6.28 8.43 -13.28
N GLY A 64 -5.54 8.35 -12.17
CA GLY A 64 -5.56 9.35 -11.12
C GLY A 64 -5.21 10.74 -11.66
N GLY A 65 -4.10 10.86 -12.38
CA GLY A 65 -3.68 12.13 -13.00
C GLY A 65 -4.71 12.65 -14.01
N GLY A 66 -5.28 11.76 -14.82
CA GLY A 66 -6.35 12.10 -15.77
C GLY A 66 -7.59 12.66 -15.10
N VAL A 67 -8.01 12.07 -13.97
CA VAL A 67 -9.14 12.54 -13.16
C VAL A 67 -8.89 13.93 -12.59
N VAL A 68 -7.70 14.21 -12.03
CA VAL A 68 -7.36 15.57 -11.55
C VAL A 68 -7.46 16.57 -12.67
N LEU A 69 -6.82 16.26 -13.81
CA LEU A 69 -6.70 17.19 -14.92
C LEU A 69 -8.07 17.47 -15.54
N PHE A 70 -8.85 16.42 -15.79
CA PHE A 70 -10.22 16.54 -16.27
C PHE A 70 -11.11 17.32 -15.30
N GLY A 71 -11.06 16.99 -14.00
CA GLY A 71 -11.83 17.66 -12.96
C GLY A 71 -11.47 19.15 -12.85
N ALA A 72 -10.18 19.49 -12.87
CA ALA A 72 -9.69 20.86 -12.80
C ALA A 72 -10.17 21.68 -14.00
N VAL A 73 -10.04 21.15 -15.22
CA VAL A 73 -10.52 21.83 -16.44
C VAL A 73 -12.02 22.05 -16.39
N LEU A 74 -12.81 21.01 -16.09
CA LEU A 74 -14.27 21.09 -16.09
C LEU A 74 -14.79 22.08 -15.04
N VAL A 75 -14.21 22.06 -13.85
CA VAL A 75 -14.55 23.00 -12.78
C VAL A 75 -14.17 24.42 -13.18
N THR A 76 -13.00 24.63 -13.79
CA THR A 76 -12.55 25.95 -14.24
C THR A 76 -13.50 26.51 -15.30
N VAL A 77 -13.89 25.71 -16.30
CA VAL A 77 -14.86 26.11 -17.31
C VAL A 77 -16.19 26.50 -16.67
N ARG A 78 -16.71 25.69 -15.73
CA ARG A 78 -17.96 26.02 -15.02
C ARG A 78 -17.84 27.27 -14.16
N PHE A 79 -16.71 27.46 -13.49
CA PHE A 79 -16.45 28.65 -12.68
C PHE A 79 -16.50 29.91 -13.53
N VAL A 80 -15.81 29.91 -14.67
CA VAL A 80 -15.81 31.03 -15.63
C VAL A 80 -17.22 31.28 -16.16
N GLN A 81 -17.95 30.25 -16.58
CA GLN A 81 -19.33 30.39 -17.05
C GLN A 81 -20.27 30.97 -15.98
N CYS A 82 -20.14 30.53 -14.72
CA CYS A 82 -20.95 31.05 -13.61
C CYS A 82 -20.64 32.53 -13.33
N LYS A 83 -19.37 32.92 -13.30
CA LYS A 83 -18.97 34.32 -13.07
C LYS A 83 -19.31 35.25 -14.23
N LEU A 84 -19.29 34.75 -15.47
CA LEU A 84 -19.74 35.51 -16.64
C LEU A 84 -21.26 35.73 -16.68
N LYS A 85 -22.05 34.79 -16.15
CA LYS A 85 -23.52 34.94 -16.06
C LYS A 85 -23.97 35.85 -14.92
N ASP A 86 -23.39 35.70 -13.74
CA ASP A 86 -23.70 36.52 -12.57
C ASP A 86 -22.45 36.70 -11.69
N PRO A 87 -21.81 37.88 -11.67
CA PRO A 87 -20.57 38.09 -10.93
C PRO A 87 -20.74 37.98 -9.40
N TYR A 88 -21.93 38.26 -8.88
CA TYR A 88 -22.22 38.30 -7.44
C TYR A 88 -22.72 36.97 -6.83
N LYS A 89 -22.99 35.94 -7.64
CA LYS A 89 -23.50 34.67 -7.13
C LYS A 89 -22.35 33.84 -6.51
N PRO A 90 -22.56 33.19 -5.34
CA PRO A 90 -21.58 32.30 -4.77
C PRO A 90 -21.34 31.12 -5.72
N SER A 91 -20.06 30.79 -5.94
CA SER A 91 -19.67 29.79 -6.93
C SER A 91 -19.82 28.39 -6.35
N CYS A 92 -20.88 27.67 -6.71
CA CYS A 92 -21.17 26.30 -6.23
C CYS A 92 -20.26 25.20 -6.86
N VAL A 93 -19.08 25.60 -7.36
CA VAL A 93 -18.14 24.75 -8.12
C VAL A 93 -17.11 24.06 -7.24
N THR A 94 -16.87 24.57 -6.03
CA THR A 94 -15.97 23.99 -5.01
C THR A 94 -16.36 22.56 -4.65
N ARG A 95 -17.68 22.27 -4.60
CA ARG A 95 -18.20 20.92 -4.33
C ARG A 95 -17.93 19.92 -5.48
N TYR A 96 -17.76 20.39 -6.71
CA TYR A 96 -17.38 19.51 -7.81
C TYR A 96 -15.87 19.27 -7.84
N LEU A 97 -15.07 20.33 -7.63
CA LEU A 97 -13.60 20.23 -7.51
C LEU A 97 -13.19 19.21 -6.44
N SER A 98 -13.89 19.29 -5.33
CA SER A 98 -13.83 18.34 -4.24
C SER A 98 -13.86 16.88 -4.63
N GLY A 99 -14.90 16.51 -5.39
CA GLY A 99 -15.18 15.13 -5.71
C GLY A 99 -14.09 14.57 -6.61
N TYR A 100 -13.68 15.33 -7.62
CA TYR A 100 -12.62 14.94 -8.53
C TYR A 100 -11.26 14.81 -7.82
N LEU A 101 -10.94 15.74 -6.92
CA LEU A 101 -9.70 15.65 -6.13
C LEU A 101 -9.70 14.42 -5.21
N SER A 102 -10.80 14.16 -4.50
CA SER A 102 -10.92 13.00 -3.62
C SER A 102 -10.76 11.68 -4.40
N LEU A 103 -11.46 11.55 -5.53
CA LEU A 103 -11.39 10.37 -6.39
C LEU A 103 -9.97 10.13 -6.91
N SER A 104 -9.28 11.20 -7.35
CA SER A 104 -7.89 11.05 -7.78
C SER A 104 -6.96 10.63 -6.66
N LEU A 105 -7.18 11.11 -5.44
CA LEU A 105 -6.33 10.78 -4.31
C LEU A 105 -6.50 9.31 -3.91
N GLU A 106 -7.70 8.77 -4.01
CA GLU A 106 -7.95 7.33 -3.86
C GLU A 106 -7.18 6.50 -4.89
N PHE A 107 -7.17 6.92 -6.17
CA PHE A 107 -6.37 6.25 -7.20
C PHE A 107 -4.87 6.33 -6.91
N PHE A 108 -4.35 7.49 -6.50
CA PHE A 108 -2.93 7.63 -6.17
C PHE A 108 -2.53 6.77 -4.96
N ILE A 109 -3.36 6.70 -3.92
CA ILE A 109 -3.11 5.81 -2.78
C ILE A 109 -3.09 4.34 -3.25
N GLY A 110 -4.04 3.93 -4.10
CA GLY A 110 -4.07 2.58 -4.67
C GLY A 110 -2.82 2.24 -5.49
N ALA A 111 -2.36 3.17 -6.34
CA ALA A 111 -1.13 2.99 -7.13
C ALA A 111 0.10 2.81 -6.23
N GLU A 112 0.19 3.60 -5.17
CA GLU A 112 1.32 3.56 -4.25
C GLU A 112 1.33 2.27 -3.41
N ILE A 113 0.17 1.77 -2.98
CA ILE A 113 0.05 0.46 -2.29
C ILE A 113 0.55 -0.67 -3.20
N ILE A 114 0.24 -0.64 -4.49
CA ILE A 114 0.74 -1.67 -5.42
C ILE A 114 2.25 -1.50 -5.61
N LYS A 115 2.73 -0.26 -5.70
CA LYS A 115 4.15 0.05 -5.89
C LYS A 115 5.01 -0.40 -4.70
N THR A 116 4.49 -0.35 -3.48
CA THR A 116 5.22 -0.87 -2.31
C THR A 116 5.37 -2.39 -2.33
N VAL A 117 4.47 -3.12 -2.98
CA VAL A 117 4.61 -4.58 -3.17
C VAL A 117 5.68 -4.89 -4.22
N VAL A 118 5.78 -4.07 -5.27
CA VAL A 118 6.80 -4.21 -6.33
C VAL A 118 8.20 -3.84 -5.81
N THR A 119 8.29 -2.76 -5.03
CA THR A 119 9.57 -2.20 -4.59
C THR A 119 10.00 -2.85 -3.28
N ARG A 120 10.63 -4.03 -3.35
CA ARG A 120 11.01 -4.84 -2.17
C ARG A 120 12.20 -4.29 -1.35
N LYS A 121 12.70 -3.08 -1.63
CA LYS A 121 13.84 -2.48 -0.90
C LYS A 121 13.36 -1.63 0.28
N PRO A 122 13.90 -1.85 1.50
CA PRO A 122 13.44 -1.15 2.69
C PRO A 122 13.70 0.36 2.63
N GLU A 123 14.78 0.82 1.99
CA GLU A 123 15.09 2.26 1.91
C GLU A 123 14.14 3.00 0.96
N GLU A 124 13.82 2.38 -0.18
CA GLU A 124 12.87 2.94 -1.15
C GLU A 124 11.43 2.90 -0.61
N PHE A 125 11.10 1.86 0.18
CA PHE A 125 9.80 1.70 0.83
C PHE A 125 9.50 2.79 1.87
N GLU A 126 10.49 3.19 2.69
CA GLU A 126 10.29 4.21 3.73
C GLU A 126 9.96 5.59 3.14
N LEU A 127 10.69 6.00 2.09
CA LEU A 127 10.42 7.24 1.37
C LEU A 127 9.03 7.22 0.71
N LEU A 128 8.65 6.08 0.13
CA LEU A 128 7.36 5.89 -0.53
C LEU A 128 6.22 5.99 0.48
N LEU A 129 6.36 5.34 1.65
CA LEU A 129 5.37 5.37 2.72
C LEU A 129 5.18 6.79 3.29
N LEU A 130 6.26 7.55 3.45
CA LEU A 130 6.19 8.95 3.90
C LEU A 130 5.49 9.85 2.87
N VAL A 131 5.75 9.64 1.58
CA VAL A 131 5.06 10.34 0.47
C VAL A 131 3.58 10.00 0.43
N ILE A 132 3.20 8.72 0.59
CA ILE A 132 1.79 8.31 0.68
C ILE A 132 1.12 8.95 1.88
N PHE A 133 1.76 8.88 3.05
CA PHE A 133 1.21 9.41 4.29
C PHE A 133 0.96 10.92 4.19
N SER A 134 1.94 11.68 3.68
CA SER A 134 1.77 13.11 3.46
C SER A 134 0.64 13.43 2.48
N ARG A 135 0.53 12.71 1.36
CA ARG A 135 -0.56 12.88 0.37
C ARG A 135 -1.93 12.53 0.94
N GLY A 136 -2.04 11.44 1.70
CA GLY A 136 -3.26 11.05 2.41
C GLY A 136 -3.67 12.09 3.45
N LEU A 137 -2.69 12.68 4.16
CA LEU A 137 -2.93 13.72 5.14
C LEU A 137 -3.39 15.03 4.49
N PHE A 138 -2.77 15.46 3.37
CA PHE A 138 -3.26 16.59 2.58
C PHE A 138 -4.66 16.35 2.03
N SER A 139 -4.95 15.15 1.52
CA SER A 139 -6.29 14.75 1.08
C SER A 139 -7.32 14.89 2.20
N LEU A 140 -6.97 14.37 3.38
CA LEU A 140 -7.83 14.40 4.55
C LEU A 140 -8.07 15.82 5.04
N ILE A 141 -7.03 16.67 5.07
CA ILE A 141 -7.17 18.08 5.44
C ILE A 141 -8.11 18.80 4.49
N LEU A 142 -7.93 18.65 3.16
CA LEU A 142 -8.82 19.25 2.17
C LEU A 142 -10.27 18.72 2.26
N TYR A 143 -10.43 17.46 2.64
CA TYR A 143 -11.73 16.87 2.90
C TYR A 143 -12.40 17.46 4.15
N LEU A 144 -11.65 17.61 5.24
CA LEU A 144 -12.13 18.17 6.51
C LEU A 144 -12.43 19.67 6.40
N GLU A 145 -11.54 20.45 5.79
CA GLU A 145 -11.75 21.87 5.49
C GLU A 145 -13.07 22.07 4.74
N ARG A 146 -13.34 21.22 3.76
CA ARG A 146 -14.58 21.26 3.00
C ARG A 146 -15.81 20.89 3.81
N ARG A 147 -15.71 19.89 4.68
CA ARG A 147 -16.81 19.51 5.57
C ARG A 147 -17.10 20.62 6.59
N TRP A 148 -16.07 21.31 7.05
CA TRP A 148 -16.18 22.41 7.99
C TRP A 148 -16.80 23.66 7.34
N HIS A 149 -16.34 24.05 6.16
CA HIS A 149 -16.90 25.19 5.41
C HIS A 149 -18.32 24.92 4.86
N GLY A 150 -18.65 23.67 4.54
CA GLY A 150 -20.00 23.31 4.10
C GLY A 150 -21.07 23.33 5.20
N SER A 151 -20.67 23.35 6.48
CA SER A 151 -21.59 23.47 7.62
C SER A 151 -21.89 24.93 8.00
N ALA A 152 -21.11 25.88 7.49
CA ALA A 152 -21.25 27.31 7.80
C ALA A 152 -22.21 28.05 6.87
N GLU A 153 -22.72 27.41 5.81
CA GLU A 153 -23.70 28.00 4.87
C GLU A 153 -25.16 27.60 5.20
N THR A 154 -25.39 26.91 6.33
CA THR A 154 -26.72 26.45 6.77
C THR A 154 -27.19 27.00 8.12
N GLU A 155 -26.56 28.05 8.63
CA GLU A 155 -27.05 28.81 9.80
C GLU A 155 -27.22 30.30 9.49
#